data_AF-A0A8J7FCC6-F1
#
_entry.id   AF-A0A8J7FCC6-F1
#
_cell.length_a   1.000
_cell.length_b   1.000
_cell.length_c   1.000
_cell.angle_alpha   90.00
_cell.angle_beta   90.00
_cell.angle_gamma   90.00
#
_symmetry.space_group_name_H-M   'P 1'
#
loop_
_entity.id
_entity.type
_entity.pdbx_description
1 polymer ?
#
loop_
_entity_poly.entity_id
_entity_poly.type
_entity_poly.pdbx_seq_one_letter_code
_entity_poly.pdbx_strand_id
1 'polypeptide(L)'
;MKTLITGLVLLLLSGGVFAQGNGKGGDEFRNTASKYETKARNARSNGHHNKARAYARMAEIKRQAARLADKGKWNQIDWTEYHRLNAEVAGHHGKGKGKGYKSH
;
A
#
# COMPACT_ATOMS: atom_id res chain seq x y z
N MET A 1 11.02 -26.61 45.33
CA MET A 1 10.04 -25.54 45.64
C MET A 1 10.16 -24.48 44.55
N LYS A 2 9.04 -24.13 43.92
CA LYS A 2 8.97 -23.19 42.78
C LYS A 2 8.77 -21.78 43.33
N THR A 3 9.68 -20.86 43.04
CA THR A 3 9.43 -19.42 43.24
C THR A 3 9.40 -18.75 41.87
N LEU A 4 8.20 -18.29 41.54
CA LEU A 4 7.78 -17.57 40.35
C LEU A 4 8.39 -16.15 40.38
N ILE A 5 9.14 -15.78 39.34
CA ILE A 5 9.52 -14.39 39.09
C ILE A 5 8.49 -13.80 38.13
N THR A 6 7.35 -13.43 38.71
CA THR A 6 6.43 -12.43 38.14
C THR A 6 7.13 -11.08 38.42
N GLY A 7 7.64 -10.32 37.46
CA GLY A 7 6.96 -9.90 36.25
C GLY A 7 6.33 -8.53 36.53
N LEU A 8 6.65 -7.56 35.66
CA LEU A 8 5.96 -6.27 35.46
C LEU A 8 6.58 -5.01 36.11
N VAL A 9 7.74 -4.59 35.59
CA VAL A 9 8.05 -3.16 35.48
C VAL A 9 7.56 -2.70 34.10
N LEU A 10 6.37 -2.10 34.07
CA LEU A 10 5.81 -1.47 32.87
C LEU A 10 6.56 -0.15 32.64
N LEU A 11 7.64 -0.19 31.85
CA LEU A 11 8.33 1.01 31.42
C LEU A 11 7.52 1.68 30.31
N LEU A 12 6.87 2.79 30.67
CA LEU A 12 6.40 3.81 29.74
C LEU A 12 7.60 4.31 28.91
N LEU A 13 7.68 3.91 27.64
CA LEU A 13 8.50 4.57 26.63
C LEU A 13 7.60 5.23 25.60
N SER A 14 7.20 6.46 25.94
CA SER A 14 6.94 7.51 24.98
C SER A 14 8.15 7.67 24.07
N GLY A 15 7.97 7.67 22.76
CA GLY A 15 9.07 7.98 21.84
C GLY A 15 8.80 7.50 20.43
N GLY A 16 8.16 8.36 19.63
CA GLY A 16 8.12 8.17 18.19
C GLY A 16 9.53 8.16 17.62
N VAL A 17 9.82 7.18 16.79
CA VAL A 17 10.94 7.23 15.86
C VAL A 17 10.35 6.85 14.51
N PHE A 18 9.83 7.84 13.78
CA PHE A 18 9.84 7.74 12.32
C PHE A 18 11.32 7.71 11.96
N ALA A 19 11.80 6.51 11.64
CA ALA A 19 13.16 6.30 11.20
C ALA A 19 13.43 7.25 10.02
N GLN A 20 14.24 8.27 10.27
CA GLN A 20 14.84 9.15 9.28
C GLN A 20 15.84 8.31 8.49
N GLY A 21 15.33 7.48 7.59
CA GLY A 21 16.12 6.77 6.61
C GLY A 21 16.48 7.73 5.49
N ASN A 22 17.76 7.78 5.13
CA ASN A 22 18.36 8.52 4.03
C ASN A 22 17.86 8.07 2.62
N GLY A 23 16.65 7.51 2.53
CA GLY A 23 16.01 7.02 1.32
C GLY A 23 15.25 8.14 0.62
N LYS A 24 15.28 8.16 -0.71
CA LYS A 24 14.52 9.14 -1.49
C LYS A 24 13.04 8.86 -1.27
N GLY A 25 12.21 9.90 -1.15
CA GLY A 25 10.77 9.75 -0.90
C GLY A 25 10.04 8.80 -1.86
N GLY A 26 10.56 8.60 -3.08
CA GLY A 26 10.01 7.65 -4.04
C GLY A 26 10.42 6.18 -3.88
N ASP A 27 11.32 5.79 -2.97
CA ASP A 27 11.90 4.44 -2.92
C ASP A 27 10.87 3.36 -2.57
N GLU A 28 9.99 3.63 -1.62
CA GLU A 28 8.91 2.71 -1.27
C GLU A 28 7.91 2.51 -2.42
N PHE A 29 7.65 3.58 -3.18
CA PHE A 29 6.82 3.51 -4.36
C PHE A 29 7.48 2.68 -5.47
N ARG A 30 8.80 2.83 -5.68
CA ARG A 30 9.57 2.00 -6.62
C ARG A 30 9.53 0.52 -6.24
N ASN A 31 9.78 0.21 -4.96
CA ASN A 31 9.71 -1.17 -4.47
C ASN A 31 8.30 -1.77 -4.67
N THR A 32 7.26 -0.99 -4.38
CA THR A 32 5.87 -1.42 -4.59
C THR A 32 5.55 -1.64 -6.07
N ALA A 33 6.08 -0.80 -6.97
CA ALA A 33 5.93 -0.99 -8.41
C ALA A 33 6.52 -2.33 -8.86
N SER A 34 7.73 -2.69 -8.42
CA SER A 34 8.37 -3.98 -8.73
C SER A 34 7.58 -5.18 -8.21
N LYS A 35 6.94 -5.04 -7.04
CA LYS A 35 6.01 -6.08 -6.53
C LYS A 35 4.80 -6.24 -7.45
N TYR A 36 4.21 -5.15 -7.93
CA TYR A 36 3.09 -5.21 -8.87
C TYR A 36 3.49 -5.76 -10.23
N GLU A 37 4.68 -5.47 -10.75
CA GLU A 37 5.20 -6.10 -11.97
C GLU A 37 5.32 -7.62 -11.82
N THR A 38 5.78 -8.07 -10.66
CA THR A 38 5.85 -9.51 -10.34
C THR A 38 4.46 -10.13 -10.28
N LYS A 39 3.49 -9.47 -9.63
CA LYS A 39 2.09 -9.90 -9.65
C LYS A 39 1.49 -9.93 -11.05
N ALA A 40 1.82 -8.95 -11.91
CA ALA A 40 1.37 -8.89 -13.29
C ALA A 40 1.90 -10.06 -14.12
N ARG A 41 3.20 -10.39 -13.96
CA ARG A 41 3.83 -11.56 -14.58
C ARG A 41 3.15 -12.85 -14.14
N ASN A 42 2.98 -13.06 -12.84
CA ASN A 42 2.33 -14.25 -12.30
C ASN A 42 0.87 -14.37 -12.78
N ALA A 43 0.11 -13.27 -12.76
CA ALA A 43 -1.26 -13.25 -13.27
C ALA A 43 -1.33 -13.61 -14.77
N ARG A 44 -0.38 -13.11 -15.57
CA ARG A 44 -0.27 -13.46 -17.00
C ARG A 44 0.06 -14.94 -17.20
N SER A 45 1.02 -15.48 -16.46
CA SER A 45 1.39 -16.90 -16.52
C SER A 45 0.24 -17.83 -16.13
N ASN A 46 -0.66 -17.37 -15.24
CA ASN A 46 -1.86 -18.10 -14.83
C ASN A 46 -3.10 -17.83 -15.72
N GLY A 47 -2.94 -17.20 -16.89
CA GLY A 47 -4.04 -16.89 -17.81
C GLY A 47 -4.99 -15.77 -17.35
N HIS A 48 -4.69 -15.09 -16.24
CA HIS A 48 -5.49 -13.99 -15.71
C HIS A 48 -5.11 -12.65 -16.35
N HIS A 49 -5.34 -12.50 -17.65
CA HIS A 49 -4.90 -11.34 -18.44
C HIS A 49 -5.44 -10.00 -17.91
N ASN A 50 -6.68 -9.95 -17.42
CA ASN A 50 -7.26 -8.72 -16.86
C ASN A 50 -6.54 -8.29 -15.57
N LYS A 51 -6.32 -9.22 -14.63
CA LYS A 51 -5.53 -8.96 -13.42
C LYS A 51 -4.10 -8.54 -13.76
N ALA A 52 -3.51 -9.13 -14.78
CA ALA A 52 -2.17 -8.75 -15.24
C ALA A 52 -2.12 -7.30 -15.73
N ARG A 53 -3.12 -6.85 -16.52
CA ARG A 53 -3.24 -5.45 -16.97
C ARG A 53 -3.43 -4.50 -15.79
N ALA A 54 -4.32 -4.85 -14.86
CA ALA A 54 -4.57 -4.03 -13.68
C ALA A 54 -3.30 -3.87 -12.81
N TYR A 55 -2.59 -4.96 -12.52
CA TYR A 55 -1.32 -4.89 -11.77
C TYR A 55 -0.25 -4.10 -12.52
N ALA A 56 -0.13 -4.24 -13.84
CA ALA A 56 0.81 -3.44 -14.62
C ALA A 56 0.52 -1.94 -14.50
N ARG A 57 -0.76 -1.56 -14.55
CA ARG A 57 -1.18 -0.17 -14.39
C ARG A 57 -0.95 0.37 -12.98
N MET A 58 -1.20 -0.45 -11.95
CA MET A 58 -0.87 -0.11 -10.56
C MET A 58 0.64 0.13 -10.37
N ALA A 59 1.50 -0.66 -11.02
CA ALA A 59 2.94 -0.43 -11.00
C ALA A 59 3.30 0.93 -11.62
N GLU A 60 2.69 1.29 -12.74
CA GLU A 60 2.92 2.57 -13.40
C GLU A 60 2.53 3.77 -12.52
N ILE A 61 1.36 3.71 -11.87
CA ILE A 61 0.90 4.74 -10.93
C ILE A 61 1.91 4.88 -9.78
N LYS A 62 2.43 3.77 -9.24
CA LYS A 62 3.47 3.82 -8.20
C LYS A 62 4.76 4.45 -8.72
N ARG A 63 5.20 4.19 -9.95
CA ARG A 63 6.37 4.88 -10.53
C ARG A 63 6.12 6.39 -10.70
N GLN A 64 4.91 6.80 -11.07
CA GLN A 64 4.54 8.21 -11.16
C GLN A 64 4.55 8.87 -9.77
N ALA A 65 3.97 8.22 -8.77
CA ALA A 65 4.02 8.65 -7.37
C ALA A 65 5.47 8.80 -6.87
N ALA A 66 6.36 7.87 -7.24
CA ALA A 66 7.78 7.95 -6.92
C ALA A 66 8.43 9.24 -7.47
N ARG A 67 8.15 9.58 -8.74
CA ARG A 67 8.68 10.79 -9.38
C ARG A 67 8.15 12.08 -8.73
N LEU A 68 6.90 12.07 -8.27
CA LEU A 68 6.30 13.22 -7.57
C LEU A 68 6.86 13.36 -6.16
N ALA A 69 7.01 12.24 -5.45
CA ALA A 69 7.63 12.19 -4.12
C ALA A 69 9.09 12.66 -4.13
N ASP A 70 9.87 12.24 -5.13
CA ASP A 70 11.25 12.71 -5.31
C ASP A 70 11.32 14.23 -5.55
N LYS A 71 10.23 14.84 -6.02
CA LYS A 71 10.10 16.31 -6.21
C LYS A 71 9.44 17.02 -5.02
N GLY A 72 9.14 16.30 -3.94
CA GLY A 72 8.39 16.83 -2.79
C GLY A 72 6.90 17.12 -3.07
N LYS A 73 6.38 16.70 -4.23
CA LYS A 73 5.00 16.98 -4.70
C LYS A 73 4.00 15.93 -4.22
N TRP A 74 4.02 15.62 -2.94
CA TRP A 74 3.19 14.57 -2.33
C TRP A 74 1.68 14.77 -2.54
N ASN A 75 1.24 16.03 -2.51
CA ASN A 75 -0.16 16.43 -2.70
C ASN A 75 -0.65 16.34 -4.16
N GLN A 76 0.24 16.10 -5.13
CA GLN A 76 -0.12 15.96 -6.54
C GLN A 76 -0.29 14.50 -6.96
N ILE A 77 -0.10 13.56 -6.03
CA ILE A 77 -0.25 12.13 -6.31
C ILE A 77 -1.75 11.79 -6.32
N ASP A 78 -2.27 11.45 -7.49
CA ASP A 78 -3.64 10.95 -7.64
C ASP A 78 -3.70 9.43 -7.44
N TRP A 79 -4.53 9.00 -6.49
CA TRP A 79 -4.76 7.59 -6.14
C TRP A 79 -6.09 7.04 -6.68
N THR A 80 -6.89 7.83 -7.39
CA THR A 80 -8.23 7.45 -7.84
C THR A 80 -8.21 6.18 -8.69
N GLU A 81 -7.35 6.16 -9.71
CA GLU A 81 -7.20 4.98 -10.56
C GLU A 81 -6.64 3.77 -9.79
N TYR A 82 -5.69 4.01 -8.87
CA TYR A 82 -5.12 2.96 -8.04
C TYR A 82 -6.19 2.26 -7.19
N HIS A 83 -7.07 3.02 -6.54
CA HIS A 83 -8.14 2.44 -5.71
C HIS A 83 -9.13 1.63 -6.54
N ARG A 84 -9.51 2.12 -7.73
CA ARG A 84 -10.38 1.39 -8.66
C ARG A 84 -9.75 0.05 -9.07
N LEU A 85 -8.48 0.07 -9.49
CA LEU A 85 -7.75 -1.13 -9.90
C LEU A 85 -7.53 -2.10 -8.74
N ASN A 86 -7.26 -1.56 -7.54
CA ASN A 86 -7.10 -2.37 -6.34
C ASN A 86 -8.39 -3.13 -6.00
N ALA A 87 -9.56 -2.48 -6.15
CA ALA A 87 -10.86 -3.14 -5.99
C ALA A 87 -11.10 -4.23 -7.06
N GLU A 88 -10.70 -3.96 -8.30
CA GLU A 88 -10.81 -4.91 -9.42
C GLU A 88 -9.98 -6.18 -9.16
N VAL A 89 -8.72 -6.04 -8.75
CA VAL A 89 -7.84 -7.21 -8.50
C VAL A 89 -8.13 -7.93 -7.19
N ALA A 90 -8.65 -7.24 -6.18
CA ALA A 90 -9.06 -7.85 -4.91
C ALA A 90 -10.26 -8.81 -5.09
N GLY A 91 -10.97 -8.71 -6.21
CA GLY A 91 -12.15 -9.52 -6.49
C GLY A 91 -13.28 -9.09 -5.57
N HIS A 92 -14.17 -8.22 -6.06
CA HIS A 92 -15.44 -7.82 -5.43
C HIS A 92 -15.92 -8.77 -4.32
N HIS A 93 -15.57 -8.51 -3.06
CA HIS A 93 -16.44 -8.86 -1.93
C HIS A 93 -17.58 -7.86 -1.93
N GLY A 94 -18.49 -8.02 -2.89
CA GLY A 94 -19.78 -7.36 -2.84
C GLY A 94 -20.60 -7.97 -1.70
N LYS A 95 -20.59 -7.35 -0.52
CA LYS A 95 -21.81 -7.29 0.29
C LYS A 95 -22.41 -5.90 0.11
N GLY A 96 -23.72 -5.90 -0.12
CA GLY A 96 -24.46 -4.82 -0.74
C GLY A 96 -24.45 -3.48 -0.01
N LYS A 97 -24.84 -2.48 -0.78
CA LYS A 97 -25.33 -1.14 -0.42
C LYS A 97 -25.69 -0.92 1.05
N GLY A 98 -25.14 0.14 1.65
CA GLY A 98 -25.59 0.71 2.91
C GLY A 98 -25.36 2.23 2.98
N LYS A 99 -26.35 2.98 2.49
CA LYS A 99 -26.73 4.39 2.79
C LYS A 99 -25.67 5.40 3.27
N GLY A 100 -25.43 6.38 2.39
CA GLY A 100 -25.56 7.83 2.62
C GLY A 100 -25.03 8.47 3.90
N TYR A 101 -23.99 9.27 3.77
CA TYR A 101 -23.63 10.32 4.72
C TYR A 101 -23.83 11.67 4.01
N LYS A 102 -24.86 12.42 4.44
CA LYS A 102 -25.03 13.84 4.12
C LYS A 102 -23.89 14.60 4.78
N SER A 103 -23.17 15.40 4.00
CA SER A 103 -22.36 16.49 4.52
C SER A 103 -23.30 17.67 4.83
N HIS A 104 -23.27 18.09 6.10
CA HIS A 104 -23.68 19.39 6.68
C HIS A 104 -25.12 19.88 6.44
#